data_AF-K2G3P0-F1
#
_entry.id   AF-K2G3P0-F1
#
_cell.length_a   1.000
_cell.length_b   1.000
_cell.length_c   1.000
_cell.angle_alpha   90.00
_cell.angle_beta   90.00
_cell.angle_gamma   90.00
#
_symmetry.space_group_name_H-M   'P 1'
#
loop_
_entity.id
_entity.type
_entity.pdbx_description
1 polymer ?
#
loop_
_entity_poly.entity_id
_entity_poly.type
_entity_poly.pdbx_seq_one_letter_code
_entity_poly.pdbx_strand_id
1 'polypeptide(L)' 'AVIPVSVFYANGQDDRVVRFCFAKQESTLRTAAERLHKAFIGPS' A
#
# COMPACT_ATOMS: atom_id res chain seq x y z
N ALA A 1 3.11 1.36 -7.49
CA ALA A 1 1.71 1.74 -7.76
C ALA A 1 0.86 1.05 -6.71
N VAL A 2 -0.02 1.80 -6.05
CA VAL A 2 -0.97 1.30 -5.06
C VAL A 2 -2.35 1.58 -5.59
N ILE A 3 -3.20 0.57 -5.61
CA ILE A 3 -4.59 0.71 -6.07
C ILE A 3 -5.48 0.19 -4.93
N PRO A 4 -6.40 1.01 -4.40
CA PRO A 4 -7.42 0.54 -3.48
C PRO A 4 -8.27 -0.53 -4.16
N VAL A 5 -8.56 -1.64 -3.50
CA VAL A 5 -9.36 -2.71 -4.14
C VAL A 5 -10.83 -2.29 -4.29
N SER A 6 -11.31 -1.40 -3.42
CA SER A 6 -12.66 -0.85 -3.45
C SER A 6 -13.05 -0.18 -4.77
N VAL A 7 -12.10 0.36 -5.54
CA VAL A 7 -12.40 0.95 -6.87
C VAL A 7 -12.85 -0.09 -7.91
N PHE A 8 -12.65 -1.39 -7.63
CA PHE A 8 -13.10 -2.49 -8.47
C PHE A 8 -14.46 -3.05 -8.04
N TYR A 9 -15.02 -2.61 -6.91
CA TYR A 9 -16.33 -3.05 -6.42
C TYR A 9 -17.41 -2.00 -6.71
N ALA A 10 -18.20 -2.25 -7.74
CA ALA A 10 -19.27 -1.33 -8.18
C ALA A 10 -20.41 -1.14 -7.16
N ASN A 11 -20.51 -2.01 -6.15
CA ASN A 11 -21.51 -1.92 -5.07
C ASN A 11 -21.07 -1.05 -3.89
N GLY A 12 -19.90 -0.39 -3.96
CA GLY A 12 -19.40 0.46 -2.87
C GLY A 12 -18.83 -0.32 -1.68
N GLN A 13 -18.55 -1.62 -1.84
CA GLN A 13 -17.88 -2.41 -0.82
C GLN A 13 -16.42 -1.93 -0.63
N ASP A 14 -16.08 -1.57 0.61
CA ASP A 14 -14.74 -1.16 1.00
C ASP A 14 -14.22 -2.00 2.17
N ASP A 15 -13.42 -3.00 1.82
CA ASP A 15 -12.76 -3.88 2.79
C ASP A 15 -11.50 -3.22 3.42
N ARG A 16 -11.21 -1.96 3.07
CA ARG A 16 -10.04 -1.18 3.53
C ARG A 16 -8.70 -1.85 3.23
N VAL A 17 -8.64 -2.64 2.16
CA VAL A 17 -7.43 -3.30 1.67
C VAL A 17 -6.88 -2.60 0.42
N VAL A 18 -5.56 -2.65 0.27
CA VAL A 18 -4.85 -2.04 -0.87
C VAL A 18 -3.92 -3.07 -1.53
N ARG A 19 -3.85 -3.07 -2.86
CA ARG A 19 -2.92 -3.94 -3.60
C ARG A 19 -1.63 -3.20 -3.91
N PHE A 20 -0.51 -3.72 -3.42
CA PHE A 20 0.82 -3.24 -3.78
C PHE A 20 1.34 -3.95 -5.03
N CYS A 21 2.13 -3.22 -5.82
CA CYS A 21 2.89 -3.79 -6.93
C CYS A 21 4.38 -3.75 -6.59
N PHE A 22 5.00 -4.92 -6.51
CA PHE A 22 6.41 -5.11 -6.17
C PHE A 22 7.37 -5.17 -7.37
N ALA A 23 6.85 -5.11 -8.60
CA ALA A 23 7.66 -5.07 -9.83
C ALA A 23 8.34 -3.69 -10.00
N LYS A 24 9.28 -3.38 -9.10
CA LYS A 24 10.05 -2.12 -8.99
C LYS A 24 11.47 -2.44 -8.53
N GLN A 25 12.36 -1.47 -8.64
CA GLN A 25 13.72 -1.57 -8.12
C GLN A 25 13.71 -1.71 -6.59
N GLU A 26 14.65 -2.46 -6.05
CA GLU A 26 14.79 -2.73 -4.61
C GLU A 26 14.87 -1.45 -3.78
N SER A 27 15.61 -0.44 -4.24
CA SER A 27 15.71 0.88 -3.59
C SER A 27 14.35 1.55 -3.39
N THR A 28 13.46 1.43 -4.38
CA THR A 28 12.10 1.97 -4.34
C THR A 28 11.25 1.20 -3.33
N LEU A 29 11.37 -0.13 -3.30
CA LEU A 29 10.65 -0.97 -2.34
C LEU A 29 11.09 -0.68 -0.90
N ARG A 30 12.39 -0.52 -0.67
CA ARG A 30 12.94 -0.22 0.66
C ARG A 30 12.46 1.13 1.19
N THR A 31 12.50 2.17 0.34
CA THR A 31 11.97 3.49 0.67
C THR A 31 10.47 3.45 0.99
N ALA A 32 9.70 2.66 0.23
CA ALA A 32 8.27 2.49 0.48
C ALA A 32 8.01 1.77 1.81
N ALA A 33 8.78 0.74 2.15
CA ALA A 33 8.68 0.03 3.42
C ALA A 33 9.01 0.94 4.62
N GLU A 34 10.06 1.76 4.52
CA GLU A 34 10.40 2.74 5.57
C GLU A 34 9.26 3.75 5.81
N ARG A 35 8.61 4.22 4.73
CA ARG A 35 7.44 5.10 4.84
C ARG A 35 6.25 4.41 5.49
N LEU A 36 5.97 3.16 5.12
CA LEU A 36 4.91 2.35 5.74
C LEU A 36 5.16 2.14 7.24
N HIS A 37 6.41 1.83 7.61
CA HIS A 37 6.79 1.66 9.00
C HIS A 37 6.54 2.95 9.81
N LYS A 38 6.99 4.11 9.30
CA LYS A 38 6.73 5.42 9.94
C LYS A 38 5.24 5.74 10.05
N ALA A 39 4.44 5.39 9.04
CA ALA A 39 3.03 5.73 8.98
C ALA A 39 2.15 4.88 9.92
N PHE A 40 2.52 3.63 10.19
CA PHE A 40 1.63 2.68 10.89
C PHE A 40 2.20 2.07 12.16
N ILE A 41 3.53 2.03 12.31
CA ILE A 41 4.18 1.35 13.45
C ILE A 41 4.68 2.38 14.49
N GLY A 42 4.68 3.68 14.14
CA GLY A 42 5.15 4.76 15.01
C GLY A 42 6.68 4.76 15.18
N PRO A 43 7.27 5.83 15.75
CA PRO A 43 8.68 5.81 16.12
C PRO A 43 8.87 4.81 17.26
N SER A 44 9.70 3.79 17.04
CA SER A 44 10.28 2.95 18.10
C SER A 44 11.04 3.79 19.12
#